data_AF-A0AAP8JUU3-F1
#
_entry.id   AF-A0AAP8JUU3-F1
#
_cell.length_a   1.000
_cell.length_b   1.000
_cell.length_c   1.000
_cell.angle_alpha   90.00
_cell.angle_beta   90.00
_cell.angle_gamma   90.00
#
_symmetry.space_group_name_H-M   'P 1'
#
loop_
_entity.id
_entity.type
_entity.pdbx_description
1 polymer ?
#
loop_
_entity_poly.entity_id
_entity_poly.type
_entity_poly.pdbx_seq_one_letter_code
_entity_poly.pdbx_strand_id
1 'polypeptide(L)'
;MKKTLKHISSVVFAVILVLSIATSAFADRTFIIPDLPKQPYRYGVGAYEGVVAHSTATPEAPAINIQKYESRTWRNAFVHYAVDWNET
;
A
#
# COMPACT_ATOMS: atom_id res chain seq x y z
N MET A 1 0.80 -31.97 33.68
CA MET A 1 1.84 -31.26 32.89
C MET A 1 1.66 -31.41 31.38
N LYS A 2 1.53 -32.63 30.81
CA LYS A 2 1.38 -32.82 29.34
C LYS A 2 0.13 -32.18 28.71
N LYS A 3 -1.02 -32.17 29.39
CA LYS A 3 -2.26 -31.55 28.86
C LYS A 3 -2.19 -30.02 28.87
N THR A 4 -1.75 -29.44 30.00
CA THR A 4 -1.56 -27.99 30.15
C THR A 4 -0.56 -27.44 29.13
N LEU A 5 0.54 -28.15 28.87
CA LEU A 5 1.53 -27.75 27.87
C LEU A 5 0.96 -27.76 26.44
N LYS A 6 0.09 -28.71 26.10
CA LYS A 6 -0.61 -28.76 24.79
C LYS A 6 -1.58 -27.58 24.60
N HIS A 7 -2.27 -27.16 25.65
CA HIS A 7 -3.16 -26.01 25.57
C HIS A 7 -2.38 -24.71 25.40
N ILE A 8 -1.28 -24.54 26.15
CA ILE A 8 -0.39 -23.39 26.00
C ILE A 8 0.20 -23.33 24.59
N SER A 9 0.69 -24.45 24.04
CA SER A 9 1.24 -24.47 22.67
C SER A 9 0.18 -24.14 21.61
N SER A 10 -1.06 -24.60 21.81
CA SER A 10 -2.17 -24.29 20.90
C SER A 10 -2.54 -22.80 20.93
N VAL A 11 -2.55 -22.18 22.11
CA VAL A 11 -2.82 -20.75 22.25
C VAL A 11 -1.70 -19.93 21.61
N VAL A 12 -0.42 -20.29 21.87
CA VAL A 12 0.73 -19.61 21.26
C VAL A 12 0.68 -19.71 19.73
N PHE A 13 0.37 -20.88 19.18
CA PHE A 13 0.25 -21.07 17.74
C PHE A 13 -0.89 -20.23 17.14
N ALA A 14 -2.05 -20.17 17.80
CA ALA A 14 -3.17 -19.33 17.38
C ALA A 14 -2.79 -17.83 17.40
N VAL A 15 -2.07 -17.38 18.42
CA VAL A 15 -1.57 -16.00 18.53
C VAL A 15 -0.59 -15.69 17.39
N ILE A 16 0.38 -16.56 17.11
CA ILE A 16 1.32 -16.40 16.01
C ILE A 16 0.57 -16.32 14.66
N LEU A 17 -0.38 -17.23 14.42
CA LEU A 17 -1.17 -17.25 13.20
C LEU A 17 -1.97 -15.94 13.01
N VAL A 18 -2.62 -15.45 14.06
CA VAL A 18 -3.37 -14.18 14.02
C VAL A 18 -2.45 -13.00 13.77
N LEU A 19 -1.28 -12.94 14.42
CA LEU A 19 -0.28 -11.90 14.20
C LEU A 19 0.29 -11.92 12.77
N SER A 20 0.53 -13.10 12.20
CA SER A 20 1.02 -13.23 10.81
C SER A 20 -0.02 -12.78 9.76
N ILE A 21 -1.31 -13.02 10.00
CA ILE A 21 -2.40 -12.54 9.13
C ILE A 21 -2.56 -11.03 9.29
N ALA A 22 -2.41 -10.51 10.51
CA ALA A 22 -2.47 -9.07 10.74
C ALA A 22 -1.35 -8.35 9.98
N THR A 23 -0.12 -8.86 9.94
CA THR A 23 1.04 -8.20 9.31
C THR A 23 1.09 -8.30 7.78
N SER A 24 0.53 -9.34 7.16
CA SER A 24 0.50 -9.46 5.69
C SER A 24 -0.39 -8.39 5.03
N ALA A 25 -1.46 -7.95 5.70
CA ALA A 25 -2.30 -6.83 5.26
C ALA A 25 -1.60 -5.44 5.33
N PHE A 26 -0.39 -5.37 5.90
CA PHE A 26 0.41 -4.13 5.94
C PHE A 26 1.53 -4.10 4.88
N ALA A 27 1.84 -5.21 4.20
CA ALA A 27 2.89 -5.23 3.18
C ALA A 27 2.54 -4.34 1.96
N ASP A 28 1.25 -4.26 1.60
CA ASP A 28 0.73 -3.36 0.56
C ASP A 28 0.77 -1.87 0.95
N ARG A 29 0.99 -1.53 2.23
CA ARG A 29 1.11 -0.14 2.66
C ARG A 29 2.48 0.49 2.36
N THR A 30 3.42 -0.28 1.83
CA THR A 30 4.77 0.21 1.50
C THR A 30 4.77 1.37 0.50
N PHE A 31 3.69 1.54 -0.27
CA PHE A 31 3.58 2.60 -1.28
C PHE A 31 2.71 3.80 -0.89
N ILE A 32 2.08 3.81 0.29
CA ILE A 32 1.22 4.92 0.71
C ILE A 32 2.09 6.08 1.24
N ILE A 33 2.05 7.21 0.56
CA ILE A 33 2.67 8.46 1.02
C ILE A 33 1.85 9.00 2.21
N PRO A 34 2.46 9.25 3.38
CA PRO A 34 1.75 9.80 4.53
C PRO A 34 1.25 11.21 4.25
N ASP A 35 0.15 11.58 4.90
CA ASP A 35 -0.43 12.93 4.90
C ASP A 35 -0.94 13.45 3.55
N LEU A 36 -1.07 12.59 2.54
CA LEU A 36 -1.76 12.94 1.30
C LEU A 36 -3.21 13.40 1.59
N PRO A 37 -3.68 14.47 0.94
CA PRO A 37 -5.05 14.95 1.12
C PRO A 37 -6.05 13.91 0.63
N LYS A 38 -7.10 13.68 1.41
CA LYS A 38 -8.17 12.71 1.11
C LYS A 38 -9.46 13.44 0.80
N GLN A 39 -9.53 14.03 -0.39
CA GLN A 39 -10.72 14.74 -0.86
C GLN A 39 -11.63 13.78 -1.64
N PRO A 40 -12.95 13.79 -1.41
CA PRO A 40 -13.87 12.98 -2.21
C PRO A 40 -13.96 13.48 -3.66
N TYR A 41 -14.30 12.57 -4.59
CA TYR A 41 -14.73 12.95 -5.94
C TYR A 41 -16.06 13.71 -5.90
N ARG A 42 -16.48 14.32 -7.02
CA ARG A 42 -17.68 15.16 -7.07
C ARG A 42 -18.98 14.44 -6.65
N TYR A 43 -19.04 13.11 -6.82
CA TYR A 43 -20.17 12.27 -6.42
C TYR A 43 -19.92 11.43 -5.15
N GLY A 44 -18.83 11.69 -4.42
CA GLY A 44 -18.51 11.02 -3.16
C GLY A 44 -17.27 10.11 -3.23
N VAL A 45 -16.98 9.45 -2.10
CA VAL A 45 -15.82 8.55 -1.96
C VAL A 45 -16.02 7.30 -2.83
N GLY A 46 -15.03 6.97 -3.65
CA GLY A 46 -15.06 5.80 -4.55
C GLY A 46 -15.85 6.00 -5.84
N ALA A 47 -16.53 7.15 -6.02
CA ALA A 47 -17.28 7.46 -7.24
C ALA A 47 -16.42 8.17 -8.29
N TYR A 48 -15.32 7.53 -8.71
CA TYR A 48 -14.51 8.01 -9.84
C TYR A 48 -15.26 7.76 -11.16
N GLU A 49 -15.03 8.61 -12.16
CA GLU A 49 -15.83 8.63 -13.39
C GLU A 49 -15.07 8.14 -14.62
N GLY A 50 -13.77 7.91 -14.46
CA GLY A 50 -12.88 7.47 -15.50
C GLY A 50 -11.43 7.49 -15.02
N VAL A 51 -10.52 7.15 -15.92
CA VAL A 51 -9.07 7.14 -15.69
C VAL A 51 -8.39 8.06 -16.69
N VAL A 52 -7.29 8.70 -16.26
CA VAL A 52 -6.47 9.54 -17.13
C VAL A 52 -5.09 8.91 -17.24
N ALA A 53 -4.64 8.66 -18.47
CA ALA A 53 -3.31 8.15 -18.74
C ALA A 53 -2.34 9.32 -18.93
N HIS A 54 -1.22 9.29 -18.19
CA HIS A 54 -0.14 10.26 -18.30
C HIS A 54 1.18 9.57 -18.59
N SER A 55 2.09 10.25 -19.29
CA SER A 55 3.50 9.88 -19.36
C SER A 55 4.28 10.73 -18.37
N THR A 56 5.27 10.14 -17.69
CA THR A 56 6.09 10.80 -16.64
C THR A 56 7.04 11.87 -17.19
N ALA A 57 7.10 12.06 -18.52
CA ALA A 57 8.02 12.96 -19.21
C ALA A 57 9.50 12.77 -18.82
N THR A 58 9.83 11.61 -18.24
CA THR A 58 11.17 11.21 -17.81
C THR A 58 11.45 9.86 -18.45
N PRO A 59 12.42 9.77 -19.38
CA PRO A 59 12.74 8.51 -20.03
C PRO A 59 13.10 7.43 -19.02
N GLU A 60 12.48 6.26 -19.15
CA GLU A 60 12.85 5.01 -18.45
C GLU A 60 12.91 5.10 -16.91
N ALA A 61 12.20 6.05 -16.30
CA ALA A 61 12.13 6.14 -14.84
C ALA A 61 11.31 4.98 -14.25
N PRO A 62 11.87 4.16 -13.34
CA PRO A 62 11.11 3.13 -12.65
C PRO A 62 9.98 3.74 -11.81
N ALA A 63 8.84 3.05 -11.73
CA ALA A 63 7.65 3.47 -10.97
C ALA A 63 7.99 3.73 -9.49
N ILE A 64 8.87 2.92 -8.89
CA ILE A 64 9.37 3.14 -7.52
C ILE A 64 10.10 4.49 -7.36
N ASN A 65 10.79 4.96 -8.39
CA ASN A 65 11.49 6.25 -8.34
C ASN A 65 10.50 7.41 -8.43
N ILE A 66 9.43 7.25 -9.20
CA ILE A 66 8.34 8.23 -9.24
C ILE A 66 7.69 8.34 -7.87
N GLN A 67 7.37 7.22 -7.21
CA GLN A 67 6.81 7.25 -5.86
C GLN A 67 7.75 7.93 -4.86
N LYS A 68 9.05 7.64 -4.90
CA LYS A 68 10.05 8.28 -4.02
C LYS A 68 10.22 9.77 -4.28
N TYR A 69 9.96 10.21 -5.50
CA TYR A 69 9.91 11.64 -5.82
C TYR A 69 8.66 12.26 -5.21
N GLU A 70 7.47 11.71 -5.50
CA GLU A 70 6.19 12.21 -5.00
C GLU A 70 6.11 12.22 -3.47
N SER A 71 6.72 11.26 -2.78
CA SER A 71 6.74 11.24 -1.30
C SER A 71 7.35 12.50 -0.67
N ARG A 72 8.20 13.21 -1.43
CA ARG A 72 8.84 14.47 -1.00
C ARG A 72 8.18 15.71 -1.61
N THR A 73 7.51 15.56 -2.75
CA THR A 73 7.03 16.69 -3.58
C THR A 73 5.53 16.73 -3.78
N TRP A 74 4.75 15.84 -3.12
CA TRP A 74 3.31 15.69 -3.32
C TRP A 74 2.49 16.99 -3.18
N ARG A 75 3.00 17.97 -2.42
CA ARG A 75 2.37 19.29 -2.29
C ARG A 75 2.27 20.06 -3.61
N ASN A 76 3.09 19.70 -4.61
CA ASN A 76 3.00 20.22 -5.97
C ASN A 76 2.08 19.35 -6.83
N ALA A 77 2.36 18.05 -6.90
CA ALA A 77 1.55 17.08 -7.64
C ALA A 77 1.80 15.66 -7.12
N PHE A 78 0.77 14.81 -7.20
CA PHE A 78 0.85 13.37 -6.96
C PHE A 78 -0.18 12.64 -7.83
N VAL A 79 0.02 11.35 -8.09
CA VAL A 79 -0.92 10.52 -8.85
C VAL A 79 -1.39 9.30 -8.06
N HIS A 80 -2.39 8.60 -8.58
CA HIS A 80 -2.93 7.39 -7.95
C HIS A 80 -2.02 6.17 -8.13
N TYR A 81 -1.36 6.07 -9.27
CA TYR A 81 -0.57 4.90 -9.65
C TYR A 81 0.45 5.25 -10.73
N ALA A 82 1.59 4.58 -10.71
CA ALA A 82 2.62 4.66 -11.74
C ALA A 82 2.98 3.24 -12.19
N VAL A 83 3.15 3.07 -13.50
CA VAL A 83 3.54 1.82 -14.15
C VAL A 83 4.84 2.02 -14.91
N ASP A 84 5.63 0.96 -15.02
CA ASP A 84 6.80 0.90 -15.88
C ASP A 84 6.84 -0.44 -16.62
N TRP A 85 7.92 -0.69 -17.37
CA TRP A 85 8.06 -1.91 -18.17
C TRP A 85 8.47 -3.14 -17.33
N ASN A 86 8.81 -2.97 -16.05
CA ASN A 86 9.35 -3.99 -15.17
C ASN A 86 8.44 -4.18 -13.94
N GLU A 87 7.24 -4.69 -14.18
CA GLU A 87 6.26 -5.08 -13.16
C GLU A 87 6.53 -6.52 -12.70
N THR A 88 7.60 -6.74 -11.93
CA THR A 88 7.86 -8.03 -11.25
C THR A 88 7.21 -8.10 -9.87
#